data_AF-A0A2P5MA11-F1
#
_entry.id   AF-A0A2P5MA11-F1
#
_cell.length_a   1.000
_cell.length_b   1.000
_cell.length_c   1.000
_cell.angle_alpha   90.00
_cell.angle_beta   90.00
_cell.angle_gamma   90.00
#
_symmetry.space_group_name_H-M   'P 1'
#
loop_
_entity.id
_entity.type
_entity.pdbx_description
1 polymer ?
#
loop_
_entity_poly.entity_id
_entity_poly.type
_entity_poly.pdbx_seq_one_letter_code
_entity_poly.pdbx_strand_id
1 'polypeptide(L)'
;MQNQSTNAESLAEFRRFLAGQKDTMKAHYHELLAGDLSQQNWDGLFERNVLEVMKKAYADAFRYLLTLPFDSSGLPVYIGVSELAKQILGLYDGYTDEFLAYVLDKHHSSNALSNFPGEHNPDYAYVNQVKHGIAEFWREFALNINAFCLERG
;
A
#
# COMPACT_ATOMS: atom_id res chain seq x y z
N MET A 1 2.10 -18.45 25.83
CA MET A 1 2.28 -17.06 26.32
C MET A 1 3.40 -16.35 25.57
N GLN A 2 4.55 -16.99 25.32
CA GLN A 2 5.69 -16.37 24.61
C GLN A 2 5.34 -15.93 23.17
N ASN A 3 4.68 -16.77 22.38
CA ASN A 3 4.28 -16.46 20.99
C ASN A 3 3.34 -15.26 20.87
N GLN A 4 2.43 -15.09 21.84
CA GLN A 4 1.50 -13.94 21.86
C GLN A 4 2.24 -12.63 22.14
N SER A 5 3.26 -12.63 23.01
CA SER A 5 4.09 -11.44 23.24
C SER A 5 4.91 -11.08 22.00
N THR A 6 5.57 -12.06 21.39
CA THR A 6 6.40 -11.86 20.19
C THR A 6 5.58 -11.33 19.00
N ASN A 7 4.38 -11.88 18.78
CA ASN A 7 3.50 -11.41 17.71
C ASN A 7 2.96 -10.00 17.99
N ALA A 8 2.60 -9.69 19.23
CA ALA A 8 2.12 -8.35 19.59
C ALA A 8 3.22 -7.28 19.38
N GLU A 9 4.46 -7.60 19.76
CA GLU A 9 5.64 -6.76 19.50
C GLU A 9 5.87 -6.59 18.00
N SER A 10 5.87 -7.69 17.24
CA SER A 10 6.04 -7.67 15.78
C SER A 10 4.94 -6.86 15.07
N LEU A 11 3.67 -6.98 15.50
CA LEU A 11 2.57 -6.16 14.99
C LEU A 11 2.78 -4.66 15.29
N ALA A 12 3.28 -4.33 16.49
CA ALA A 12 3.56 -2.96 16.88
C ALA A 12 4.72 -2.37 16.06
N GLU A 13 5.78 -3.13 15.83
CA GLU A 13 6.90 -2.72 14.97
C GLU A 13 6.44 -2.56 13.51
N PHE A 14 5.68 -3.51 12.99
CA PHE A 14 5.13 -3.42 11.64
C PHE A 14 4.23 -2.19 11.47
N ARG A 15 3.38 -1.89 12.45
CA ARG A 15 2.55 -0.67 12.45
C ARG A 15 3.40 0.61 12.40
N ARG A 16 4.51 0.67 13.15
CA ARG A 16 5.43 1.82 13.12
C ARG A 16 6.09 1.96 11.75
N PHE A 17 6.49 0.84 11.15
CA PHE A 17 7.02 0.83 9.79
C PHE A 17 5.99 1.37 8.79
N LEU A 18 4.74 0.91 8.83
CA LEU A 18 3.69 1.39 7.93
C LEU A 18 3.42 2.89 8.10
N ALA A 19 3.47 3.40 9.33
CA ALA A 19 3.35 4.82 9.58
C ALA A 19 4.48 5.62 8.91
N GLY A 20 5.73 5.18 9.03
CA GLY A 20 6.87 5.80 8.34
C GLY A 20 6.85 5.64 6.82
N GLN A 21 6.31 4.52 6.32
CA GLN A 21 6.20 4.25 4.89
C GLN A 21 5.30 5.27 4.17
N LYS A 22 4.30 5.83 4.84
CA LYS A 22 3.42 6.86 4.26
C LYS A 22 4.19 8.08 3.76
N ASP A 23 5.20 8.52 4.49
CA ASP A 23 6.02 9.67 4.06
C ASP A 23 6.91 9.31 2.88
N THR A 24 7.46 8.09 2.87
CA THR A 24 8.21 7.56 1.73
C THR A 24 7.36 7.44 0.47
N MET A 25 6.10 6.99 0.59
CA MET A 25 5.16 6.92 -0.53
C MET A 25 4.88 8.29 -1.12
N LYS A 26 4.63 9.28 -0.25
CA LYS A 26 4.44 10.67 -0.67
C LYS A 26 5.67 11.19 -1.42
N ALA A 27 6.87 11.04 -0.84
CA ALA A 27 8.11 11.49 -1.47
C ALA A 27 8.32 10.82 -2.85
N HIS A 28 8.13 9.51 -2.94
CA HIS A 28 8.28 8.78 -4.20
C HIS A 28 7.26 9.23 -5.25
N TYR A 29 6.02 9.46 -4.83
CA TYR A 29 4.99 10.00 -5.70
C TYR A 29 5.37 11.37 -6.28
N HIS A 30 5.94 12.26 -5.46
CA HIS A 30 6.46 13.57 -5.92
C HIS A 30 7.56 13.42 -6.96
N GLU A 31 8.48 12.49 -6.76
CA GLU A 31 9.57 12.22 -7.71
C GLU A 31 9.03 11.74 -9.06
N LEU A 32 8.08 10.80 -9.05
CA LEU A 32 7.44 10.29 -10.26
C LEU A 32 6.67 11.38 -11.00
N LEU A 33 5.86 12.15 -10.26
CA LEU A 33 5.13 13.28 -10.81
C LEU A 33 6.10 14.27 -11.46
N ALA A 34 7.09 14.79 -10.73
CA ALA A 34 8.06 15.73 -11.28
C ALA A 34 8.81 15.17 -12.51
N GLY A 35 9.15 13.88 -12.49
CA GLY A 35 9.76 13.18 -13.61
C GLY A 35 8.86 13.20 -14.86
N ASP A 36 7.61 12.77 -14.73
CA ASP A 36 6.65 12.75 -15.84
C ASP A 36 6.38 14.16 -16.38
N LEU A 37 6.19 15.16 -15.51
CA LEU A 37 5.99 16.54 -15.94
C LEU A 37 7.22 17.06 -16.71
N SER A 38 8.43 16.70 -16.28
CA SER A 38 9.66 17.12 -16.96
C SER A 38 9.84 16.48 -18.34
N GLN A 39 9.36 15.24 -18.50
CA GLN A 39 9.44 14.48 -19.75
C GLN A 39 8.24 14.71 -20.67
N GLN A 40 7.32 15.57 -20.27
CA GLN A 40 6.06 15.82 -20.95
C GLN A 40 5.18 14.57 -21.12
N ASN A 41 5.28 13.63 -20.18
CA ASN A 41 4.57 12.35 -20.20
C ASN A 41 3.28 12.43 -19.36
N TRP A 42 2.34 13.28 -19.78
CA TRP A 42 1.18 13.63 -18.95
C TRP A 42 0.05 12.60 -19.01
N ASP A 43 -0.08 11.91 -20.14
CA ASP A 43 -1.21 11.00 -20.38
C ASP A 43 -1.15 9.80 -19.42
N GLY A 44 -2.22 9.62 -18.64
CA GLY A 44 -2.36 8.55 -17.67
C GLY A 44 -1.40 8.65 -16.47
N LEU A 45 -0.82 9.84 -16.21
CA LEU A 45 0.21 9.98 -15.17
C LEU A 45 -0.35 9.73 -13.77
N PHE A 46 -1.61 10.10 -13.50
CA PHE A 46 -2.25 9.83 -12.22
C PHE A 46 -2.26 8.33 -11.92
N GLU A 47 -2.82 7.53 -12.83
CA GLU A 47 -2.88 6.07 -12.70
C GLU A 47 -1.49 5.46 -12.58
N ARG A 48 -0.60 5.76 -13.53
CA ARG A 48 0.75 5.18 -13.56
C ARG A 48 1.52 5.42 -12.27
N ASN A 49 1.52 6.66 -11.78
CA ASN A 49 2.31 7.02 -10.60
C ASN A 49 1.70 6.49 -9.30
N VAL A 50 0.36 6.47 -9.19
CA VAL A 50 -0.31 5.85 -8.05
C VAL A 50 -0.04 4.34 -8.01
N LEU A 51 -0.20 3.65 -9.14
CA LEU A 51 0.00 2.20 -9.20
C LEU A 51 1.45 1.81 -8.89
N GLU A 52 2.44 2.55 -9.41
CA GLU A 52 3.85 2.31 -9.12
C GLU A 52 4.16 2.46 -7.62
N VAL A 53 3.69 3.54 -6.99
CA VAL A 53 3.90 3.78 -5.56
C VAL A 53 3.24 2.70 -4.70
N MET A 54 2.00 2.32 -5.01
CA MET A 54 1.27 1.29 -4.26
C MET A 54 1.92 -0.09 -4.40
N LYS A 55 2.31 -0.46 -5.62
CA LYS A 55 3.03 -1.72 -5.88
C LYS A 55 4.33 -1.78 -5.08
N LYS A 56 5.12 -0.70 -5.10
CA LYS A 56 6.35 -0.61 -4.32
C LYS A 56 6.10 -0.65 -2.82
N ALA A 57 5.09 0.06 -2.32
CA ALA A 57 4.75 0.09 -0.90
C ALA A 57 4.41 -1.32 -0.37
N TYR A 58 3.55 -2.07 -1.07
CA TYR A 58 3.23 -3.44 -0.67
C TYR A 58 4.44 -4.37 -0.74
N ALA A 59 5.27 -4.26 -1.78
CA ALA A 59 6.49 -5.08 -1.90
C ALA A 59 7.51 -4.77 -0.78
N ASP A 60 7.70 -3.49 -0.44
CA ASP A 60 8.58 -3.05 0.64
C ASP A 60 8.05 -3.52 2.00
N ALA A 61 6.75 -3.41 2.22
CA ALA A 61 6.13 -3.85 3.46
C ALA A 61 6.20 -5.36 3.63
N PHE A 62 5.97 -6.15 2.57
CA PHE A 62 6.15 -7.59 2.63
C PHE A 62 7.60 -7.94 2.98
N ARG A 63 8.58 -7.31 2.32
CA ARG A 63 10.01 -7.51 2.62
C ARG A 63 10.35 -7.19 4.08
N TYR A 64 9.82 -6.11 4.63
CA TYR A 64 10.04 -5.76 6.04
C TYR A 64 9.37 -6.77 6.99
N LEU A 65 8.14 -7.18 6.68
CA LEU A 65 7.40 -8.19 7.44
C LEU A 65 8.15 -9.52 7.56
N LEU A 66 8.83 -9.96 6.50
CA LEU A 66 9.66 -11.18 6.51
C LEU A 66 10.81 -11.14 7.52
N THR A 67 11.24 -9.93 7.93
CA THR A 67 12.31 -9.75 8.92
C THR A 67 11.84 -9.86 10.37
N LEU A 68 10.52 -9.79 10.60
CA LEU A 68 9.94 -9.80 11.93
C LEU A 68 9.81 -11.24 12.49
N PRO A 69 9.95 -11.43 13.80
CA PRO A 69 9.92 -12.75 14.44
C PRO A 69 8.48 -13.28 14.66
N PHE A 70 7.61 -13.12 13.67
CA PHE A 70 6.26 -13.69 13.70
C PHE A 70 6.29 -15.21 13.89
N ASP A 71 5.41 -15.70 14.76
CA ASP A 71 5.24 -17.12 15.08
C ASP A 71 3.75 -17.48 15.06
N SER A 72 3.34 -18.27 14.07
CA SER A 72 1.94 -18.69 13.92
C SER A 72 1.64 -20.05 14.56
N SER A 73 2.61 -20.66 15.25
CA SER A 73 2.44 -21.94 15.95
C SER A 73 1.29 -21.85 16.95
N GLY A 74 0.30 -22.73 16.79
CA GLY A 74 -0.88 -22.80 17.68
C GLY A 74 -1.91 -21.70 17.48
N LEU A 75 -1.77 -20.85 16.45
CA LEU A 75 -2.83 -19.91 16.05
C LEU A 75 -3.87 -20.59 15.15
N PRO A 76 -5.16 -20.21 15.25
CA PRO A 76 -6.19 -20.80 14.41
C PRO A 76 -5.99 -20.52 12.92
N VAL A 77 -6.29 -21.53 12.10
CA VAL A 77 -6.47 -21.40 10.65
C VAL A 77 -7.91 -21.76 10.33
N TYR A 78 -8.65 -20.85 9.70
CA TYR A 78 -10.04 -21.06 9.32
C TYR A 78 -10.18 -20.97 7.80
N ILE A 79 -10.61 -22.07 7.17
CA ILE A 79 -10.78 -22.17 5.71
C ILE A 79 -9.52 -21.69 4.96
N GLY A 80 -8.35 -22.15 5.41
CA GLY A 80 -7.06 -21.79 4.80
C GLY A 80 -6.57 -20.37 5.07
N VAL A 81 -7.24 -19.60 5.95
CA VAL A 81 -6.81 -18.25 6.34
C VAL A 81 -6.27 -18.25 7.76
N SER A 82 -5.02 -17.83 7.92
CA SER A 82 -4.36 -17.67 9.23
C SER A 82 -4.95 -16.49 10.00
N GLU A 83 -5.20 -16.67 11.30
CA GLU A 83 -5.64 -15.57 12.18
C GLU A 83 -4.56 -14.47 12.30
N LEU A 84 -3.27 -14.84 12.22
CA LEU A 84 -2.19 -13.87 12.19
C LEU A 84 -2.21 -13.02 10.92
N ALA A 85 -2.49 -13.64 9.77
CA ALA A 85 -2.61 -12.93 8.51
C ALA A 85 -3.72 -11.87 8.57
N LYS A 86 -4.87 -12.18 9.19
CA LYS A 86 -5.95 -11.20 9.39
C LYS A 86 -5.51 -10.02 10.26
N GLN A 87 -4.79 -10.28 11.35
CA GLN A 87 -4.28 -9.23 12.24
C GLN A 87 -3.31 -8.29 11.50
N ILE A 88 -2.41 -8.85 10.69
CA ILE A 88 -1.45 -8.09 9.88
C ILE A 88 -2.19 -7.25 8.83
N LEU A 89 -3.10 -7.87 8.06
CA LEU A 89 -3.84 -7.18 7.00
C LEU A 89 -4.74 -6.08 7.56
N GLY A 90 -5.30 -6.27 8.76
CA GLY A 90 -6.10 -5.27 9.45
C GLY A 90 -5.34 -3.97 9.78
N LEU A 91 -4.00 -3.98 9.75
CA LEU A 91 -3.19 -2.77 9.96
C LEU A 91 -3.24 -1.80 8.77
N TYR A 92 -3.75 -2.23 7.62
CA TYR A 92 -3.89 -1.42 6.40
C TYR A 92 -5.24 -0.70 6.28
N ASP A 93 -6.10 -0.77 7.30
CA ASP A 93 -7.37 -0.06 7.28
C ASP A 93 -7.17 1.44 7.01
N GLY A 94 -7.88 1.97 6.01
CA GLY A 94 -7.75 3.35 5.53
C GLY A 94 -6.44 3.72 4.82
N TYR A 95 -5.45 2.82 4.70
CA TYR A 95 -4.11 3.13 4.18
C TYR A 95 -4.13 3.64 2.73
N THR A 96 -4.83 2.92 1.85
CA THR A 96 -4.96 3.27 0.43
C THR A 96 -5.77 4.56 0.24
N ASP A 97 -6.87 4.73 0.98
CA ASP A 97 -7.73 5.90 0.83
C ASP A 97 -7.02 7.17 1.31
N GLU A 98 -6.22 7.10 2.38
CA GLU A 98 -5.41 8.23 2.84
C GLU A 98 -4.38 8.65 1.78
N PHE A 99 -3.70 7.68 1.15
CA PHE A 99 -2.75 7.97 0.08
C PHE A 99 -3.44 8.57 -1.15
N LEU A 100 -4.58 8.02 -1.59
CA LEU A 100 -5.34 8.55 -2.71
C LEU A 100 -5.85 9.97 -2.43
N ALA A 101 -6.35 10.23 -1.22
CA ALA A 101 -6.79 11.57 -0.82
C ALA A 101 -5.64 12.59 -0.93
N TYR A 102 -4.44 12.20 -0.49
CA TYR A 102 -3.23 13.02 -0.65
C TYR A 102 -2.90 13.30 -2.11
N VAL A 103 -2.91 12.27 -2.97
CA VAL A 103 -2.57 12.42 -4.39
C VAL A 103 -3.58 13.31 -5.10
N LEU A 104 -4.88 13.13 -4.82
CA LEU A 104 -5.95 13.95 -5.40
C LEU A 104 -5.81 15.43 -5.01
N ASP A 105 -5.49 15.73 -3.74
CA ASP A 105 -5.19 17.10 -3.31
C ASP A 105 -4.01 17.72 -4.11
N LYS A 106 -2.96 16.93 -4.37
CA LYS A 106 -1.85 17.38 -5.22
C LYS A 106 -2.23 17.63 -6.66
N HIS A 107 -3.09 16.78 -7.23
CA HIS A 107 -3.58 16.97 -8.58
C HIS A 107 -4.40 18.26 -8.70
N HIS A 108 -5.37 18.45 -7.79
CA HIS A 108 -6.25 19.62 -7.75
C HIS A 108 -5.49 20.94 -7.50
N SER A 109 -4.39 20.91 -6.76
CA SER A 109 -3.61 22.12 -6.43
C SER A 109 -2.45 22.40 -7.41
N SER A 110 -2.19 21.52 -8.39
CA SER A 110 -1.05 21.64 -9.28
C SER A 110 -1.32 22.57 -10.47
N ASN A 111 -0.63 23.71 -10.50
CA ASN A 111 -0.64 24.62 -11.66
C ASN A 111 -0.09 23.95 -12.94
N ALA A 112 0.87 23.03 -12.80
CA ALA A 112 1.45 22.32 -13.93
C ALA A 112 0.44 21.39 -14.63
N LEU A 113 -0.58 20.93 -13.90
CA LEU A 113 -1.63 20.06 -14.43
C LEU A 113 -2.82 20.83 -14.99
N SER A 114 -2.93 22.14 -14.76
CA SER A 114 -4.12 22.94 -15.14
C SER A 114 -4.50 22.85 -16.63
N ASN A 115 -3.54 22.57 -17.51
CA ASN A 115 -3.78 22.38 -18.95
C ASN A 115 -4.29 20.97 -19.33
N PHE A 116 -4.32 20.04 -18.38
CA PHE A 116 -4.70 18.63 -18.56
C PHE A 116 -5.88 18.32 -17.64
N PRO A 117 -7.12 18.71 -17.96
CA PRO A 117 -8.24 18.71 -17.02
C PRO A 117 -8.56 17.33 -16.42
N GLY A 118 -8.38 16.25 -17.19
CA GLY A 118 -8.57 14.88 -16.69
C GLY A 118 -7.51 14.43 -15.70
N GLU A 119 -6.27 14.93 -15.83
CA GLU A 119 -5.21 14.70 -14.84
C GLU A 119 -5.35 15.70 -13.69
N HIS A 120 -5.69 16.96 -13.94
CA HIS A 120 -5.83 17.97 -12.89
C HIS A 120 -6.97 17.65 -11.92
N ASN A 121 -8.10 17.17 -12.45
CA ASN A 121 -9.28 16.77 -11.68
C ASN A 121 -9.72 15.36 -12.12
N PRO A 122 -9.04 14.30 -11.66
CA PRO A 122 -9.41 12.93 -11.98
C PRO A 122 -10.85 12.66 -11.55
N ASP A 123 -11.69 12.23 -12.49
CA ASP A 123 -13.09 11.96 -12.20
C ASP A 123 -13.27 10.65 -11.41
N TYR A 124 -14.49 10.42 -10.94
CA TYR A 124 -14.81 9.23 -10.16
C TYR A 124 -14.57 7.91 -10.93
N ALA A 125 -14.81 7.89 -12.24
CA ALA A 125 -14.60 6.70 -13.05
C ALA A 125 -13.11 6.38 -13.16
N TYR A 126 -12.28 7.40 -13.38
CA TYR A 126 -10.83 7.25 -13.47
C TYR A 126 -10.23 6.83 -12.13
N VAL A 127 -10.63 7.47 -11.02
CA VAL A 127 -10.19 7.06 -9.68
C VAL A 127 -10.58 5.61 -9.37
N ASN A 128 -11.76 5.16 -9.77
CA ASN A 128 -12.19 3.78 -9.57
C ASN A 128 -11.39 2.77 -10.40
N GLN A 129 -11.03 3.12 -11.64
CA GLN A 129 -10.12 2.31 -12.44
C GLN A 129 -8.78 2.12 -11.71
N VAL A 130 -8.22 3.20 -11.18
CA VAL A 130 -6.97 3.12 -10.38
C VAL A 130 -7.17 2.27 -9.13
N LYS A 131 -8.28 2.41 -8.41
CA LYS A 131 -8.61 1.56 -7.25
C LYS A 131 -8.68 0.08 -7.62
N HIS A 132 -9.20 -0.27 -8.80
CA HIS A 132 -9.17 -1.66 -9.27
C HIS A 132 -7.74 -2.16 -9.49
N GLY A 133 -6.87 -1.36 -10.10
CA GLY A 133 -5.45 -1.71 -10.24
C GLY A 133 -4.75 -1.90 -8.89
N ILE A 134 -5.04 -1.04 -7.91
CA ILE A 134 -4.52 -1.20 -6.54
C ILE A 134 -5.04 -2.49 -5.89
N ALA A 135 -6.31 -2.84 -6.13
CA ALA A 135 -6.92 -4.05 -5.59
C ALA A 135 -6.24 -5.34 -6.09
N GLU A 136 -5.66 -5.33 -7.30
CA GLU A 136 -4.88 -6.45 -7.80
C GLU A 136 -3.59 -6.64 -7.00
N PHE A 137 -2.84 -5.56 -6.75
CA PHE A 137 -1.65 -5.62 -5.90
C PHE A 137 -1.97 -6.00 -4.46
N TRP A 138 -3.08 -5.47 -3.92
CA TRP A 138 -3.56 -5.83 -2.59
C TRP A 138 -3.88 -7.32 -2.49
N ARG A 139 -4.55 -7.89 -3.49
CA ARG A 139 -4.88 -9.32 -3.53
C ARG A 139 -3.63 -10.18 -3.49
N GLU A 140 -2.63 -9.88 -4.32
CA GLU A 140 -1.35 -10.60 -4.34
C GLU A 140 -0.63 -10.49 -2.98
N PHE A 141 -0.55 -9.27 -2.44
CA PHE A 141 0.05 -9.01 -1.15
C PHE A 141 -0.62 -9.79 0.00
N ALA A 142 -1.97 -9.81 0.03
CA ALA A 142 -2.73 -10.53 1.03
C ALA A 142 -2.53 -12.05 0.94
N LEU A 143 -2.46 -12.59 -0.27
CA LEU A 143 -2.13 -14.01 -0.48
C LEU A 143 -0.73 -14.34 0.01
N ASN A 144 0.26 -13.49 -0.28
CA ASN A 144 1.64 -13.67 0.16
C ASN A 144 1.77 -13.61 1.69
N ILE A 145 1.07 -12.69 2.36
CA ILE A 145 1.02 -12.64 3.83
C ILE A 145 0.39 -13.91 4.40
N ASN A 146 -0.71 -14.38 3.83
CA ASN A 146 -1.37 -15.58 4.31
C ASN A 146 -0.46 -16.82 4.15
N ALA A 147 0.18 -16.98 2.98
CA ALA A 147 1.14 -18.05 2.74
C ALA A 147 2.29 -18.00 3.75
N PHE A 148 2.91 -16.83 3.95
CA PHE A 148 3.94 -16.63 4.96
C PHE A 148 3.49 -17.06 6.36
N CYS A 149 2.27 -16.68 6.78
CA CYS A 149 1.74 -17.03 8.09
C CYS A 149 1.41 -18.54 8.20
N LEU A 150 1.11 -19.23 7.11
CA LEU A 150 0.86 -20.68 7.13
C LEU A 150 2.18 -21.48 7.17
N GLU A 151 3.24 -20.98 6.54
CA GLU A 151 4.56 -21.63 6.51
C GLU A 151 5.33 -21.52 7.84
N ARG A 152 4.99 -20.52 8.67
CA ARG A 152 5.59 -20.30 10.01
C ARG A 152 4.83 -20.96 11.17
N GLY A 153 3.81 -21.77 10.85
CA GLY A 153 2.94 -22.44 11.82
C GLY A 153 3.40 -23.84 12.18
#